data_AF-A0A8T6CM25-F1
#
_entry.id   AF-A0A8T6CM25-F1
#
_cell.length_a   1.000
_cell.length_b   1.000
_cell.length_c   1.000
_cell.angle_alpha   90.00
_cell.angle_beta   90.00
_cell.angle_gamma   90.00
#
_symmetry.space_group_name_H-M   'P 1'
#
loop_
_entity.id
_entity.type
_entity.pdbx_description
1 polymer ?
#
loop_
_entity_poly.entity_id
_entity_poly.type
_entity_poly.pdbx_seq_one_letter_code
_entity_poly.pdbx_strand_id
1 'polypeptide(L)'
;MALTRRQFLKWAGVTGIGAVVFNGCRVPDHEIQVQSPVEMPEDLVTGRDNYYATAAQLGLASEGLLVRVMEGRAKKIEGNPDHPVNTGKHGIRAEALLQALYHPDRIKHPLLRIAKGGPFRRIDWTEAIERLTAIISDRDPNEVLLATPLLRGRAADVVQAFADGSRIRLQGFDALGCESVAREALRQLYGQNAQPDFDIAHASYILNFGADFLGNWINPTNYSRGYGEFRQGDGRSRGRLVHVGARYSTTAAAADHWVYATPGSEGLLAMSIAYTMIDEGTADSDAASALTGGHGARALQAFAPERVAARIGVDAHVISELAHELADKKHHPALVIGGGPAAAQANGLFN
;
A
#
# COMPACT_ATOMS: atom_id res chain seq x y z
N MET A 1 -57.17 -2.74 46.84
CA MET A 1 -57.80 -2.61 45.50
C MET A 1 -57.24 -3.71 44.62
N ALA A 2 -58.09 -4.63 44.13
CA ALA A 2 -57.67 -5.70 43.22
C ALA A 2 -57.45 -5.13 41.81
N LEU A 3 -56.27 -5.38 41.25
CA LEU A 3 -55.93 -4.98 39.87
C LEU A 3 -56.85 -5.71 38.89
N THR A 4 -57.56 -4.95 38.06
CA THR A 4 -58.43 -5.55 37.03
C THR A 4 -57.59 -6.05 35.84
N ARG A 5 -58.05 -7.11 35.16
CA ARG A 5 -57.37 -7.67 33.96
C ARG A 5 -57.06 -6.61 32.89
N ARG A 6 -57.92 -5.60 32.76
CA ARG A 6 -57.74 -4.46 31.84
C ARG A 6 -56.60 -3.53 32.27
N GLN A 7 -56.44 -3.31 33.58
CA GLN A 7 -55.32 -2.53 34.12
C GLN A 7 -54.00 -3.30 33.96
N PHE A 8 -54.00 -4.62 34.18
CA PHE A 8 -52.81 -5.46 33.94
C PHE A 8 -52.35 -5.41 32.48
N LEU A 9 -53.26 -5.56 31.50
CA LEU A 9 -52.90 -5.49 30.08
C LEU A 9 -52.41 -4.10 29.65
N LYS A 10 -52.96 -3.02 30.22
CA LYS A 10 -52.44 -1.67 30.00
C LYS A 10 -51.00 -1.52 30.50
N TRP A 11 -50.71 -2.01 31.70
CA TRP A 11 -49.37 -1.93 32.27
C TRP A 11 -48.37 -2.84 31.56
N ALA A 12 -48.78 -4.05 31.17
CA ALA A 12 -47.95 -4.99 30.41
C ALA A 12 -47.56 -4.44 29.02
N GLY A 13 -48.50 -3.77 28.33
CA GLY A 13 -48.22 -3.09 27.06
C GLY A 13 -47.26 -1.91 27.19
N VAL A 14 -47.34 -1.16 28.30
CA VAL A 14 -46.41 -0.06 28.61
C VAL A 14 -45.00 -0.59 28.93
N THR A 15 -44.88 -1.71 29.65
CA THR A 15 -43.58 -2.32 29.96
C THR A 15 -42.92 -2.98 28.75
N GLY A 16 -43.70 -3.54 27.82
CA GLY A 16 -43.18 -4.16 26.59
C GLY A 16 -42.52 -3.17 25.64
N ILE A 17 -43.05 -1.95 25.53
CA ILE A 17 -42.45 -0.88 24.71
C ILE A 17 -41.21 -0.29 25.39
N GLY A 18 -41.22 -0.16 26.72
CA GLY A 18 -40.05 0.31 27.48
C GLY A 18 -38.80 -0.56 27.29
N ALA A 19 -38.95 -1.89 27.31
CA ALA A 19 -37.81 -2.81 27.19
C ALA A 19 -37.13 -2.81 25.80
N VAL A 20 -37.86 -2.45 24.74
CA VAL A 20 -37.30 -2.34 23.37
C VAL A 20 -36.60 -0.99 23.17
N VAL A 21 -37.09 0.08 23.79
CA VAL A 21 -36.46 1.42 23.72
C VAL A 21 -35.11 1.43 24.46
N PHE A 22 -34.96 0.71 25.58
CA PHE A 22 -33.69 0.68 26.32
C PHE A 22 -32.59 -0.18 25.67
N ASN A 23 -32.92 -1.13 24.79
CA ASN A 23 -31.90 -1.82 23.98
C ASN A 23 -31.34 -0.93 22.87
N GLY A 24 -32.10 0.06 22.39
CA GLY A 24 -31.62 1.08 21.44
C GLY A 24 -30.77 2.17 22.10
N CYS A 25 -30.78 2.26 23.43
CA CYS A 25 -30.02 3.21 24.25
C CYS A 25 -28.93 2.53 25.08
N ARG A 26 -28.40 1.37 24.65
CA ARG A 26 -27.21 0.80 25.26
C ARG A 26 -26.01 1.64 24.82
N VAL A 27 -25.32 2.26 25.78
CA VAL A 27 -23.97 2.82 25.55
C VAL A 27 -23.13 1.68 24.97
N PRO A 28 -22.48 1.84 23.81
CA PRO A 28 -21.63 0.80 23.25
C PRO A 28 -20.67 0.32 24.32
N ASP A 29 -20.54 -1.01 24.51
CA ASP A 29 -19.64 -1.58 25.54
C ASP A 29 -18.17 -1.12 25.34
N HIS A 30 -17.85 -0.55 24.17
CA HIS A 30 -16.65 0.21 23.87
C HIS A 30 -17.01 1.59 23.29
N GLU A 31 -17.44 2.52 24.16
CA GLU A 31 -17.44 3.94 23.78
C GLU A 31 -16.00 4.37 23.52
N ILE A 32 -15.75 5.01 22.37
CA ILE A 32 -14.47 5.69 22.14
C ILE A 32 -14.40 6.81 23.18
N GLN A 33 -13.77 6.53 24.32
CA GLN A 33 -13.52 7.54 25.34
C GLN A 33 -12.47 8.51 24.79
N VAL A 34 -12.96 9.54 24.10
CA VAL A 34 -12.13 10.63 23.58
C VAL A 34 -11.71 11.50 24.76
N GLN A 35 -10.57 11.16 25.37
CA GLN A 35 -9.97 11.98 26.42
C GLN A 35 -9.31 13.22 25.80
N SER A 36 -9.69 14.41 26.28
CA SER A 36 -8.91 15.62 26.02
C SER A 36 -7.54 15.52 26.70
N PRO A 37 -6.49 16.13 26.13
CA PRO A 37 -5.18 16.18 26.80
C PRO A 37 -5.30 16.72 28.22
N VAL A 38 -4.50 16.18 29.14
CA VAL A 38 -4.42 16.65 30.53
C VAL A 38 -3.80 18.06 30.59
N GLU A 39 -2.91 18.36 29.65
CA GLU A 39 -2.30 19.69 29.48
C GLU A 39 -2.59 20.19 28.06
N MET A 40 -3.14 21.40 27.95
CA MET A 40 -3.36 22.04 26.66
C MET A 40 -2.06 22.68 26.17
N PRO A 41 -1.73 22.58 24.86
CA PRO A 41 -0.60 23.29 24.28
C PRO A 41 -0.66 24.80 24.54
N GLU A 42 0.49 25.42 24.78
CA GLU A 42 0.63 26.85 25.14
C GLU A 42 0.12 27.79 24.03
N ASP A 43 0.15 27.30 22.78
CA ASP A 43 -0.25 27.96 21.54
C ASP A 43 -1.74 27.77 21.20
N LEU A 44 -2.55 27.22 22.12
CA LEU A 44 -3.94 26.91 21.87
C LEU A 44 -4.90 28.04 22.27
N VAL A 45 -5.51 28.71 21.27
CA VAL A 45 -6.59 29.68 21.49
C VAL A 45 -7.95 28.98 21.41
N THR A 46 -8.75 29.07 22.48
CA THR A 46 -10.09 28.46 22.54
C THR A 46 -11.00 28.93 21.41
N GLY A 47 -11.69 27.99 20.75
CA GLY A 47 -12.63 28.29 19.65
C GLY A 47 -11.98 28.60 18.29
N ARG A 48 -10.64 28.52 18.17
CA ARG A 48 -9.92 28.62 16.90
C ARG A 48 -9.35 27.29 16.45
N ASP A 49 -9.33 27.10 15.14
CA ASP A 49 -8.68 25.95 14.51
C ASP A 49 -7.17 26.20 14.41
N ASN A 50 -6.38 25.26 14.92
CA ASN A 50 -4.95 25.20 14.65
C ASN A 50 -4.68 24.07 13.65
N TYR A 51 -3.77 24.27 12.71
CA TYR A 51 -3.35 23.24 11.75
C TYR A 51 -1.87 22.94 11.94
N TYR A 52 -1.54 21.66 12.12
CA TYR A 52 -0.16 21.21 12.28
C TYR A 52 0.24 20.31 11.11
N ALA A 53 1.38 20.60 10.50
CA ALA A 53 1.95 19.78 9.45
C ALA A 53 2.59 18.52 10.03
N THR A 54 2.33 17.38 9.41
CA THR A 54 2.93 16.10 9.74
C THR A 54 3.09 15.24 8.49
N ALA A 55 3.69 14.07 8.63
CA ALA A 55 3.77 13.08 7.56
C ALA A 55 3.37 11.71 8.12
N ALA A 56 2.65 10.93 7.31
CA ALA A 56 2.27 9.57 7.68
C ALA A 56 2.67 8.59 6.57
N GLN A 57 3.29 7.48 6.97
CA GLN A 57 3.56 6.35 6.08
C GLN A 57 2.32 5.44 6.07
N LEU A 58 1.55 5.48 4.98
CA LEU A 58 0.25 4.81 4.85
C LEU A 58 0.30 3.68 3.81
N GLY A 59 1.24 2.77 4.02
CA GLY A 59 1.66 1.76 3.05
C GLY A 59 3.12 1.95 2.68
N LEU A 60 3.44 1.90 1.39
CA LEU A 60 4.81 2.05 0.90
C LEU A 60 5.22 3.52 0.67
N ALA A 61 4.25 4.42 0.59
CA ALA A 61 4.49 5.84 0.42
C ALA A 61 4.15 6.65 1.67
N SER A 62 4.86 7.76 1.82
CA SER A 62 4.60 8.78 2.82
C SER A 62 3.82 9.94 2.19
N GLU A 63 2.76 10.34 2.86
CA GLU A 63 1.94 11.49 2.48
C GLU A 63 2.14 12.62 3.49
N GLY A 64 2.18 13.86 3.00
CA GLY A 64 2.21 15.04 3.86
C GLY A 64 0.80 15.43 4.26
N LEU A 65 0.56 15.62 5.55
CA LEU A 65 -0.77 15.86 6.11
C LEU A 65 -0.80 17.16 6.91
N LEU A 66 -1.98 17.77 6.95
CA LEU A 66 -2.35 18.83 7.87
C LEU A 66 -3.38 18.28 8.84
N VAL A 67 -3.09 18.37 10.13
CA VAL A 67 -3.99 17.93 11.19
C VAL A 67 -4.65 19.15 11.80
N ARG A 68 -5.96 19.26 11.62
CA ARG A 68 -6.78 20.26 12.31
C ARG A 68 -6.95 19.84 13.76
N VAL A 69 -6.48 20.70 14.66
CA VAL A 69 -6.58 20.56 16.11
C VAL A 69 -7.46 21.66 16.66
N MET A 70 -8.42 21.27 17.49
CA MET A 70 -9.35 22.18 18.16
C MET A 70 -9.46 21.75 19.62
N GLU A 71 -9.22 22.67 20.56
CA GLU A 71 -9.25 22.40 22.00
C GLU A 71 -8.33 21.23 22.40
N GLY A 72 -7.10 21.24 21.89
CA GLY A 72 -6.08 20.21 22.14
C GLY A 72 -6.34 18.86 21.46
N ARG A 73 -7.42 18.73 20.68
CA ARG A 73 -7.81 17.46 20.05
C ARG A 73 -7.65 17.52 18.55
N ALA A 74 -6.97 16.54 17.97
CA ALA A 74 -7.00 16.30 16.52
C ALA A 74 -8.42 15.91 16.09
N LYS A 75 -8.99 16.64 15.13
CA LYS A 75 -10.38 16.52 14.68
C LYS A 75 -10.53 16.16 13.21
N LYS A 76 -9.59 16.60 12.36
CA LYS A 76 -9.63 16.33 10.92
C LYS A 76 -8.21 16.20 10.39
N ILE A 77 -8.06 15.37 9.36
CA ILE A 77 -6.83 15.22 8.59
C ILE A 77 -7.13 15.64 7.16
N GLU A 78 -6.25 16.47 6.62
CA GLU A 78 -6.27 16.93 5.24
C GLU A 78 -4.89 16.75 4.61
N GLY A 79 -4.82 16.71 3.29
CA GLY A 79 -3.55 16.69 2.59
C GLY A 79 -2.84 18.03 2.72
N ASN A 80 -1.52 18.01 2.85
CA ASN A 80 -0.73 19.24 2.85
C ASN A 80 -0.53 19.75 1.41
N PRO A 81 -1.00 20.96 1.05
CA PRO A 81 -0.81 21.56 -0.27
C PRO A 81 0.65 21.71 -0.68
N ASP A 82 1.54 21.96 0.29
CA ASP A 82 2.96 22.20 0.06
C ASP A 82 3.77 20.91 -0.06
N HIS A 83 3.16 19.75 0.19
CA HIS A 83 3.86 18.47 0.11
C HIS A 83 3.88 17.95 -1.33
N PRO A 84 5.06 17.67 -1.92
CA PRO A 84 5.21 17.44 -3.36
C PRO A 84 4.48 16.19 -3.85
N VAL A 85 4.35 15.19 -2.98
CA VAL A 85 3.74 13.91 -3.34
C VAL A 85 2.24 14.03 -3.59
N ASN A 86 1.52 14.68 -2.69
CA ASN A 86 0.06 14.62 -2.62
C ASN A 86 -0.64 15.98 -2.78
N THR A 87 0.10 17.10 -2.73
CA THR A 87 -0.33 18.46 -3.09
C THR A 87 -1.75 18.81 -2.62
N GLY A 88 -2.03 18.60 -1.34
CA GLY A 88 -3.33 18.95 -0.73
C GLY A 88 -4.39 17.84 -0.74
N LYS A 89 -4.12 16.69 -1.37
CA LYS A 89 -4.97 15.49 -1.29
C LYS A 89 -4.37 14.45 -0.35
N HIS A 90 -5.11 13.43 0.04
CA HIS A 90 -4.61 12.33 0.88
C HIS A 90 -5.39 11.06 0.61
N GLY A 91 -4.79 9.91 0.91
CA GLY A 91 -5.43 8.62 0.72
C GLY A 91 -6.51 8.33 1.76
N ILE A 92 -7.43 7.42 1.45
CA ILE A 92 -8.53 7.04 2.36
C ILE A 92 -8.04 6.53 3.72
N ARG A 93 -6.84 5.92 3.79
CA ARG A 93 -6.25 5.46 5.05
C ARG A 93 -5.90 6.62 5.99
N ALA A 94 -5.60 7.80 5.46
CA ALA A 94 -5.28 8.96 6.28
C ALA A 94 -6.51 9.43 7.08
N GLU A 95 -7.71 9.27 6.54
CA GLU A 95 -8.97 9.57 7.26
C GLU A 95 -9.15 8.70 8.50
N ALA A 96 -8.63 7.47 8.49
CA ALA A 96 -8.72 6.53 9.61
C ALA A 96 -7.65 6.76 10.69
N LEU A 97 -6.64 7.62 10.46
CA LEU A 97 -5.56 7.84 11.43
C LEU A 97 -6.05 8.41 12.77
N LEU A 98 -7.13 9.20 12.77
CA LEU A 98 -7.75 9.67 14.01
C LEU A 98 -8.34 8.52 14.83
N GLN A 99 -8.89 7.50 14.17
CA GLN A 99 -9.39 6.30 14.84
C GLN A 99 -8.23 5.51 15.45
N ALA A 100 -7.09 5.42 14.77
CA ALA A 100 -5.88 4.80 15.32
C ALA A 100 -5.33 5.57 16.53
N LEU A 101 -5.32 6.91 16.47
CA LEU A 101 -4.85 7.77 17.55
C LEU A 101 -5.69 7.60 18.84
N TYR A 102 -7.02 7.55 18.68
CA TYR A 102 -8.00 7.45 19.77
C TYR A 102 -8.52 6.03 20.01
N HIS A 103 -7.88 5.00 19.46
CA HIS A 103 -8.33 3.63 19.60
C HIS A 103 -8.36 3.22 21.10
N PRO A 104 -9.47 2.67 21.62
CA PRO A 104 -9.58 2.33 23.04
C PRO A 104 -8.53 1.31 23.49
N ASP A 105 -8.21 0.35 22.62
CA ASP A 105 -7.22 -0.72 22.90
C ASP A 105 -5.77 -0.30 22.64
N ARG A 106 -5.50 0.99 22.38
CA ARG A 106 -4.13 1.47 22.17
C ARG A 106 -3.31 1.20 23.44
N ILE A 107 -2.13 0.60 23.26
CA ILE A 107 -1.20 0.32 24.37
C ILE A 107 -0.69 1.65 24.94
N LYS A 108 -1.07 1.96 26.19
CA LYS A 108 -0.72 3.22 26.88
C LYS A 108 0.54 3.14 27.74
N HIS A 109 0.96 1.92 28.09
CA HIS A 109 2.09 1.67 28.98
C HIS A 109 2.87 0.43 28.51
N PRO A 110 4.17 0.35 28.82
CA PRO A 110 4.92 -0.89 28.63
C PRO A 110 4.30 -2.07 29.38
N LEU A 111 4.34 -3.25 28.77
CA LEU A 111 3.73 -4.47 29.29
C LEU A 111 4.77 -5.59 29.37
N LEU A 112 4.76 -6.33 30.47
CA LEU A 112 5.59 -7.52 30.71
C LEU A 112 4.72 -8.77 30.73
N ARG A 113 5.10 -9.78 29.93
CA ARG A 113 4.46 -11.08 29.98
C ARG A 113 4.94 -11.86 31.21
N ILE A 114 4.03 -12.26 32.10
CA ILE A 114 4.39 -12.92 33.38
C ILE A 114 4.92 -14.34 33.16
N ALA A 115 4.32 -15.09 32.23
CA ALA A 115 4.69 -16.46 31.90
C ALA A 115 4.45 -16.76 30.41
N LYS A 116 5.08 -17.80 29.86
CA LYS A 116 4.83 -18.22 28.46
C LYS A 116 3.35 -18.53 28.27
N GLY A 117 2.69 -17.80 27.37
CA GLY A 117 1.24 -17.89 27.15
C GLY A 117 0.35 -17.26 28.23
N GLY A 118 0.96 -16.63 29.25
CA GLY A 118 0.24 -15.98 30.34
C GLY A 118 -0.10 -14.51 30.07
N PRO A 119 -0.82 -13.86 31.00
CA PRO A 119 -1.26 -12.48 30.87
C PRO A 119 -0.10 -11.48 30.92
N PHE A 120 -0.36 -10.29 30.39
CA PHE A 120 0.52 -9.14 30.48
C PHE A 120 0.24 -8.33 31.74
N ARG A 121 1.31 -7.85 32.38
CA ARG A 121 1.28 -6.92 33.51
C ARG A 121 1.89 -5.59 33.08
N ARG A 122 1.27 -4.48 33.46
CA ARG A 122 1.86 -3.14 33.28
C ARG A 122 3.18 -3.01 34.05
N ILE A 123 4.17 -2.41 33.41
CA ILE A 123 5.44 -1.97 34.02
C ILE A 123 5.72 -0.53 33.61
N ASP A 124 6.68 0.10 34.30
CA ASP A 124 7.12 1.46 33.97
C ASP A 124 8.20 1.47 32.89
N TRP A 125 8.41 2.62 32.26
CA TRP A 125 9.39 2.79 31.19
C TRP A 125 10.82 2.48 31.64
N THR A 126 11.20 2.89 32.86
CA THR A 126 12.53 2.59 33.42
C THR A 126 12.75 1.08 33.52
N GLU A 127 11.81 0.35 34.14
CA GLU A 127 11.89 -1.12 34.24
C GLU A 127 11.94 -1.78 32.85
N ALA A 128 11.15 -1.30 31.90
CA ALA A 128 11.10 -1.85 30.54
C ALA A 128 12.44 -1.70 29.80
N ILE A 129 13.05 -0.52 29.89
CA ILE A 129 14.34 -0.21 29.26
C ILE A 129 15.46 -1.01 29.93
N GLU A 130 15.53 -1.03 31.26
CA GLU A 130 16.54 -1.79 32.01
C GLU A 130 16.51 -3.28 31.66
N ARG A 131 15.31 -3.86 31.59
CA ARG A 131 15.13 -5.27 31.18
C ARG A 131 15.59 -5.51 29.75
N LEU A 132 15.22 -4.63 28.82
CA LEU A 132 15.63 -4.76 27.42
C LEU A 132 17.15 -4.68 27.28
N THR A 133 17.78 -3.70 27.94
CA THR A 133 19.23 -3.54 27.95
C THR A 133 19.92 -4.77 28.53
N ALA A 134 19.46 -5.30 29.67
CA ALA A 134 20.02 -6.52 30.25
C ALA A 134 19.92 -7.71 29.30
N ILE A 135 18.77 -7.93 28.64
CA ILE A 135 18.59 -9.01 27.67
C ILE A 135 19.56 -8.88 26.49
N ILE A 136 19.74 -7.67 25.97
CA ILE A 136 20.65 -7.41 24.84
C ILE A 136 22.11 -7.61 25.26
N SER A 137 22.50 -7.13 26.44
CA SER A 137 23.88 -7.22 26.94
C SER A 137 24.30 -8.63 27.34
N ASP A 138 23.38 -9.48 27.78
CA ASP A 138 23.66 -10.85 28.22
C ASP A 138 23.74 -11.87 27.06
N ARG A 139 23.43 -11.45 25.82
CA ARG A 139 23.37 -12.33 24.64
C ARG A 139 24.53 -12.06 23.69
N ASP A 140 24.93 -13.08 22.93
CA ASP A 140 25.74 -12.84 21.73
C ASP A 140 24.90 -11.97 20.77
N PRO A 141 25.42 -10.83 20.27
CA PRO A 141 24.67 -9.98 19.35
C PRO A 141 24.19 -10.70 18.08
N ASN A 142 24.85 -11.80 17.68
CA ASN A 142 24.42 -12.63 16.55
C ASN A 142 23.18 -13.49 16.84
N GLU A 143 22.81 -13.67 18.11
CA GLU A 143 21.58 -14.35 18.53
C GLU A 143 20.37 -13.41 18.62
N VAL A 144 20.60 -12.10 18.45
CA VAL A 144 19.55 -11.08 18.55
C VAL A 144 19.23 -10.51 17.18
N LEU A 145 17.94 -10.43 16.86
CA LEU A 145 17.43 -9.86 15.62
C LEU A 145 16.45 -8.73 15.94
N LEU A 146 16.71 -7.55 15.40
CA LEU A 146 15.72 -6.48 15.32
C LEU A 146 15.00 -6.58 13.97
N ALA A 147 13.77 -7.08 13.99
CA ALA A 147 12.93 -7.20 12.80
C ALA A 147 11.96 -6.01 12.71
N THR A 148 11.98 -5.28 11.60
CA THR A 148 11.07 -4.17 11.34
C THR A 148 10.42 -4.31 9.96
N PRO A 149 9.27 -3.67 9.72
CA PRO A 149 8.86 -3.36 8.36
C PRO A 149 9.96 -2.56 7.63
N LEU A 150 9.81 -2.37 6.32
CA LEU A 150 10.68 -1.47 5.57
C LEU A 150 10.48 -0.03 6.04
N LEU A 151 11.39 0.42 6.91
CA LEU A 151 11.43 1.79 7.43
C LEU A 151 12.15 2.71 6.44
N ARG A 152 11.71 3.97 6.39
CA ARG A 152 12.32 5.01 5.56
C ARG A 152 12.50 6.31 6.37
N GLY A 153 13.34 7.21 5.85
CA GLY A 153 13.57 8.52 6.44
C GLY A 153 14.08 8.46 7.87
N ARG A 154 13.66 9.43 8.71
CA ARG A 154 14.19 9.59 10.07
C ARG A 154 14.01 8.38 10.97
N ALA A 155 12.90 7.64 10.82
CA ALA A 155 12.64 6.45 11.61
C ALA A 155 13.64 5.33 11.32
N ALA A 156 14.00 5.15 10.03
CA ALA A 156 15.02 4.17 9.63
C ALA A 156 16.38 4.49 10.26
N ASP A 157 16.78 5.76 10.23
CA ASP A 157 18.07 6.19 10.77
C ASP A 157 18.17 6.02 12.30
N VAL A 158 17.07 6.28 13.03
CA VAL A 158 17.03 6.03 14.49
C VAL A 158 17.15 4.54 14.79
N VAL A 159 16.42 3.70 14.06
CA VAL A 159 16.45 2.25 14.22
C VAL A 159 17.82 1.67 13.83
N GLN A 160 18.42 2.19 12.76
CA GLN A 160 19.76 1.81 12.32
C GLN A 160 20.81 2.21 13.37
N ALA A 161 20.77 3.45 13.88
CA ALA A 161 21.68 3.90 14.93
C ALA A 161 21.55 3.06 16.21
N PHE A 162 20.32 2.68 16.58
CA PHE A 162 20.08 1.77 17.70
C PHE A 162 20.67 0.38 17.45
N ALA A 163 20.46 -0.19 16.27
CA ALA A 163 20.99 -1.50 15.89
C ALA A 163 22.53 -1.50 15.89
N ASP A 164 23.15 -0.50 15.28
CA ASP A 164 24.61 -0.34 15.21
C ASP A 164 25.22 -0.16 16.61
N GLY A 165 24.62 0.72 17.43
CA GLY A 165 25.07 0.96 18.81
C GLY A 165 24.92 -0.27 19.71
N SER A 166 23.91 -1.10 19.46
CA SER A 166 23.66 -2.34 20.20
C SER A 166 24.36 -3.56 19.57
N ARG A 167 25.01 -3.39 18.40
CA ARG A 167 25.60 -4.47 17.57
C ARG A 167 24.61 -5.56 17.17
N ILE A 168 23.32 -5.25 17.17
CA ILE A 168 22.24 -6.20 16.84
C ILE A 168 22.05 -6.23 15.33
N ARG A 169 21.78 -7.40 14.77
CA ARG A 169 21.38 -7.51 13.37
C ARG A 169 20.01 -6.86 13.14
N LEU A 170 19.96 -5.82 12.30
CA LEU A 170 18.71 -5.25 11.79
C LEU A 170 18.28 -6.00 10.52
N GLN A 171 17.00 -6.39 10.45
CA GLN A 171 16.40 -7.00 9.28
C GLN A 171 15.05 -6.35 8.96
N GLY A 172 15.00 -5.65 7.83
CA GLY A 172 13.74 -5.26 7.22
C GLY A 172 13.05 -6.48 6.62
N PHE A 173 11.74 -6.62 6.84
CA PHE A 173 10.92 -7.62 6.16
C PHE A 173 9.78 -6.95 5.38
N ASP A 174 9.53 -7.47 4.18
CA ASP A 174 8.36 -7.17 3.37
C ASP A 174 7.43 -8.38 3.44
N ALA A 175 6.27 -8.22 4.07
CA ALA A 175 5.33 -9.32 4.30
C ALA A 175 4.72 -9.89 3.00
N LEU A 176 4.66 -9.09 1.93
CA LEU A 176 4.05 -9.49 0.66
C LEU A 176 5.10 -9.74 -0.45
N GLY A 177 6.35 -9.33 -0.22
CA GLY A 177 7.47 -9.55 -1.14
C GLY A 177 7.46 -8.64 -2.39
N CYS A 178 6.34 -8.00 -2.71
CA CYS A 178 6.16 -7.20 -3.93
C CYS A 178 7.21 -6.10 -4.10
N GLU A 179 7.62 -5.45 -2.99
CA GLU A 179 8.61 -4.37 -3.02
C GLU A 179 10.02 -4.95 -3.15
N SER A 180 10.32 -6.00 -2.39
CA SER A 180 11.63 -6.64 -2.43
C SER A 180 11.96 -7.22 -3.81
N VAL A 181 10.96 -7.80 -4.49
CA VAL A 181 11.09 -8.34 -5.85
C VAL A 181 11.30 -7.24 -6.88
N ALA A 182 10.51 -6.16 -6.82
CA ALA A 182 10.66 -5.04 -7.75
C ALA A 182 12.04 -4.37 -7.63
N ARG A 183 12.54 -4.18 -6.40
CA ARG A 183 13.88 -3.62 -6.15
C ARG A 183 14.99 -4.53 -6.63
N GLU A 184 14.86 -5.83 -6.44
CA GLU A 184 15.84 -6.81 -6.92
C GLU A 184 15.89 -6.87 -8.44
N ALA A 185 14.73 -6.81 -9.12
CA ALA A 185 14.66 -6.72 -10.57
C ALA A 185 15.39 -5.47 -11.12
N LEU A 186 15.18 -4.31 -10.50
CA LEU A 186 15.86 -3.06 -10.89
C LEU A 186 17.35 -3.08 -10.56
N ARG A 187 17.75 -3.77 -9.49
CA ARG A 187 19.16 -3.98 -9.17
C ARG A 187 19.85 -4.79 -10.26
N GLN A 188 19.19 -5.81 -10.81
CA GLN A 188 19.72 -6.63 -11.89
C GLN A 188 19.76 -5.89 -13.24
N LEU A 189 18.71 -5.12 -13.57
CA LEU A 189 18.59 -4.42 -14.85
C LEU A 189 19.38 -3.12 -14.91
N TYR A 190 19.34 -2.32 -13.86
CA TYR A 190 19.88 -0.95 -13.84
C TYR A 190 21.01 -0.75 -12.82
N GLY A 191 21.36 -1.77 -12.02
CA GLY A 191 22.32 -1.62 -10.94
C GLY A 191 21.82 -0.77 -9.76
N GLN A 192 20.51 -0.47 -9.71
CA GLN A 192 19.93 0.44 -8.72
C GLN A 192 19.07 -0.33 -7.72
N ASN A 193 19.34 -0.14 -6.42
CA ASN A 193 18.52 -0.68 -5.33
C ASN A 193 17.50 0.37 -4.85
N ALA A 194 16.62 0.80 -5.75
CA ALA A 194 15.59 1.81 -5.50
C ALA A 194 14.25 1.38 -6.10
N GLN A 195 13.16 1.96 -5.59
CA GLN A 195 11.85 1.83 -6.23
C GLN A 195 11.78 2.87 -7.36
N PRO A 196 11.28 2.52 -8.56
CA PRO A 196 11.15 3.47 -9.64
C PRO A 196 9.91 4.32 -9.40
N ASP A 197 9.97 5.60 -9.79
CA ASP A 197 8.78 6.41 -9.94
C ASP A 197 8.35 6.38 -11.40
N PHE A 198 7.06 6.14 -11.62
CA PHE A 198 6.49 5.90 -12.93
C PHE A 198 5.75 7.15 -13.37
N ASP A 199 6.21 7.79 -14.46
CA ASP A 199 5.56 8.97 -15.03
C ASP A 199 4.31 8.58 -15.84
N ILE A 200 3.28 8.14 -15.12
CA ILE A 200 1.98 7.82 -15.73
C ILE A 200 1.28 9.06 -16.29
N ALA A 201 1.60 10.24 -15.75
CA ALA A 201 0.94 11.49 -16.12
C ALA A 201 1.29 11.93 -17.54
N HIS A 202 2.49 11.60 -18.01
CA HIS A 202 2.95 11.91 -19.36
C HIS A 202 2.98 10.74 -20.33
N ALA A 203 2.54 9.55 -19.91
CA ALA A 203 2.37 8.39 -20.78
C ALA A 203 1.20 8.59 -21.76
N SER A 204 1.35 8.06 -22.99
CA SER A 204 0.26 7.92 -23.96
C SER A 204 -0.35 6.52 -23.92
N TYR A 205 0.45 5.52 -23.52
CA TYR A 205 0.02 4.13 -23.38
C TYR A 205 0.62 3.51 -22.12
N ILE A 206 -0.19 2.80 -21.35
CA ILE A 206 0.25 2.09 -20.15
C ILE A 206 -0.14 0.62 -20.30
N LEU A 207 0.85 -0.25 -20.34
CA LEU A 207 0.67 -1.70 -20.20
C LEU A 207 1.05 -2.11 -18.78
N ASN A 208 0.04 -2.45 -17.99
CA ASN A 208 0.19 -2.65 -16.55
C ASN A 208 -0.03 -4.11 -16.17
N PHE A 209 0.99 -4.76 -15.61
CA PHE A 209 0.96 -6.12 -15.08
C PHE A 209 0.76 -6.10 -13.57
N GLY A 210 -0.49 -6.30 -13.14
CA GLY A 210 -0.88 -6.53 -11.75
C GLY A 210 -0.81 -5.33 -10.81
N ALA A 211 -0.24 -4.19 -11.20
CA ALA A 211 -0.08 -3.05 -10.29
C ALA A 211 -1.40 -2.27 -10.10
N ASP A 212 -2.02 -2.37 -8.93
CA ASP A 212 -3.24 -1.65 -8.57
C ASP A 212 -2.94 -0.23 -8.05
N PHE A 213 -2.36 0.60 -8.92
CA PHE A 213 -1.88 1.96 -8.59
C PHE A 213 -2.99 2.96 -8.25
N LEU A 214 -4.26 2.67 -8.56
CA LEU A 214 -5.40 3.47 -8.10
C LEU A 214 -5.99 2.96 -6.78
N GLY A 215 -5.66 1.73 -6.39
CA GLY A 215 -6.16 1.10 -5.16
C GLY A 215 -5.17 1.18 -4.02
N ASN A 216 -4.08 0.40 -4.09
CA ASN A 216 -3.19 0.20 -2.95
C ASN A 216 -1.69 0.20 -3.28
N TRP A 217 -1.31 0.24 -4.56
CA TRP A 217 0.06 -0.01 -4.96
C TRP A 217 0.91 1.25 -4.88
N ILE A 218 2.03 1.14 -4.15
CA ILE A 218 3.04 2.18 -3.88
C ILE A 218 2.43 3.47 -3.29
N ASN A 219 1.82 4.30 -4.13
CA ASN A 219 1.23 5.59 -3.76
C ASN A 219 -0.05 5.90 -4.56
N PRO A 220 -1.21 5.43 -4.10
CA PRO A 220 -2.47 5.65 -4.80
C PRO A 220 -2.84 7.12 -4.97
N THR A 221 -2.47 7.99 -4.03
CA THR A 221 -2.80 9.42 -4.08
C THR A 221 -2.06 10.12 -5.20
N ASN A 222 -0.74 9.91 -5.30
CA ASN A 222 0.07 10.46 -6.39
C ASN A 222 -0.38 9.91 -7.75
N TYR A 223 -0.57 8.59 -7.85
CA TYR A 223 -0.97 7.97 -9.11
C TYR A 223 -2.41 8.29 -9.51
N SER A 224 -3.32 8.54 -8.58
CA SER A 224 -4.68 8.99 -8.94
C SER A 224 -4.65 10.38 -9.60
N ARG A 225 -3.78 11.28 -9.11
CA ARG A 225 -3.56 12.59 -9.73
C ARG A 225 -2.94 12.44 -11.11
N GLY A 226 -1.86 11.67 -11.22
CA GLY A 226 -1.20 11.39 -12.50
C GLY A 226 -2.15 10.71 -13.51
N TYR A 227 -3.05 9.85 -13.04
CA TYR A 227 -4.04 9.20 -13.88
C TYR A 227 -5.12 10.18 -14.40
N GLY A 228 -5.45 11.22 -13.63
CA GLY A 228 -6.28 12.32 -14.12
C GLY A 228 -5.64 13.01 -15.31
N GLU A 229 -4.36 13.38 -15.19
CA GLU A 229 -3.56 13.97 -16.28
C GLU A 229 -3.43 13.04 -17.49
N PHE A 230 -3.20 11.74 -17.25
CA PHE A 230 -3.16 10.72 -18.28
C PHE A 230 -4.46 10.65 -19.10
N ARG A 231 -5.62 10.86 -18.46
CA ARG A 231 -6.93 10.76 -19.11
C ARG A 231 -7.42 12.07 -19.72
N GLN A 232 -7.09 13.21 -19.13
CA GLN A 232 -7.71 14.50 -19.46
C GLN A 232 -6.72 15.66 -19.54
N GLY A 233 -5.41 15.40 -19.52
CA GLY A 233 -4.40 16.47 -19.53
C GLY A 233 -4.54 17.40 -20.73
N ASP A 234 -4.46 18.70 -20.47
CA ASP A 234 -4.66 19.75 -21.47
C ASP A 234 -3.74 19.58 -22.68
N GLY A 235 -4.32 19.66 -23.88
CA GLY A 235 -3.57 19.62 -25.15
C GLY A 235 -3.00 18.25 -25.53
N ARG A 236 -3.36 17.16 -24.82
CA ARG A 236 -2.90 15.80 -25.10
C ARG A 236 -4.05 14.86 -25.45
N SER A 237 -3.74 13.82 -26.20
CA SER A 237 -4.68 12.72 -26.43
C SER A 237 -4.90 11.95 -25.14
N ARG A 238 -6.15 11.54 -24.90
CA ARG A 238 -6.50 10.63 -23.79
C ARG A 238 -5.62 9.38 -23.87
N GLY A 239 -4.84 9.13 -22.83
CA GLY A 239 -3.98 7.95 -22.75
C GLY A 239 -4.78 6.65 -22.69
N ARG A 240 -4.18 5.58 -23.22
CA ARG A 240 -4.76 4.23 -23.26
C ARG A 240 -4.13 3.30 -22.22
N LEU A 241 -4.95 2.77 -21.31
CA LEU A 241 -4.51 1.87 -20.24
C LEU A 241 -4.97 0.45 -20.54
N VAL A 242 -4.02 -0.48 -20.66
CA VAL A 242 -4.27 -1.92 -20.64
C VAL A 242 -3.81 -2.48 -19.31
N HIS A 243 -4.70 -3.16 -18.61
CA HIS A 243 -4.38 -3.87 -17.36
C HIS A 243 -4.39 -5.37 -17.60
N VAL A 244 -3.28 -6.02 -17.28
CA VAL A 244 -3.13 -7.46 -17.26
C VAL A 244 -3.15 -7.93 -15.81
N GLY A 245 -4.01 -8.89 -15.49
CA GLY A 245 -3.96 -9.57 -14.21
C GLY A 245 -5.18 -10.41 -13.91
N ALA A 246 -5.03 -11.38 -13.02
CA ALA A 246 -6.12 -12.30 -12.66
C ALA A 246 -7.25 -11.66 -11.83
N ARG A 247 -6.99 -10.53 -11.17
CA ARG A 247 -7.98 -9.83 -10.33
C ARG A 247 -8.47 -8.57 -11.03
N TYR A 248 -9.79 -8.40 -11.09
CA TYR A 248 -10.42 -7.14 -11.49
C TYR A 248 -10.28 -6.08 -10.38
N SER A 249 -9.14 -5.41 -10.38
CA SER A 249 -8.72 -4.39 -9.41
C SER A 249 -9.38 -3.02 -9.68
N THR A 250 -9.14 -2.03 -8.81
CA THR A 250 -9.61 -0.65 -9.06
C THR A 250 -8.95 -0.08 -10.31
N THR A 251 -7.65 -0.33 -10.51
CA THR A 251 -6.97 0.01 -11.77
C THR A 251 -7.54 -0.75 -12.97
N ALA A 252 -7.88 -2.04 -12.84
CA ALA A 252 -8.51 -2.81 -13.91
C ALA A 252 -9.86 -2.22 -14.34
N ALA A 253 -10.69 -1.85 -13.36
CA ALA A 253 -12.00 -1.25 -13.62
C ALA A 253 -11.91 0.12 -14.30
N ALA A 254 -10.79 0.83 -14.10
CA ALA A 254 -10.54 2.10 -14.77
C ALA A 254 -9.90 1.93 -16.15
N ALA A 255 -9.32 0.77 -16.47
CA ALA A 255 -8.60 0.47 -17.70
C ALA A 255 -9.50 0.50 -18.95
N ASP A 256 -8.90 0.73 -20.11
CA ASP A 256 -9.56 0.64 -21.41
C ASP A 256 -9.76 -0.81 -21.83
N HIS A 257 -8.79 -1.66 -21.49
CA HIS A 257 -8.86 -3.09 -21.73
C HIS A 257 -8.30 -3.82 -20.51
N TRP A 258 -9.05 -4.80 -20.01
CA TRP A 258 -8.58 -5.75 -19.01
C TRP A 258 -8.33 -7.10 -19.67
N VAL A 259 -7.08 -7.54 -19.60
CA VAL A 259 -6.64 -8.86 -20.06
C VAL A 259 -6.55 -9.78 -18.86
N TYR A 260 -7.44 -10.76 -18.82
CA TYR A 260 -7.42 -11.80 -17.79
C TYR A 260 -6.29 -12.80 -18.10
N ALA A 261 -5.19 -12.70 -17.37
CA ALA A 261 -4.12 -13.69 -17.40
C ALA A 261 -4.27 -14.67 -16.23
N THR A 262 -3.84 -15.91 -16.45
CA THR A 262 -3.76 -16.92 -15.39
C THR A 262 -2.81 -16.43 -14.29
N PRO A 263 -3.19 -16.55 -13.00
CA PRO A 263 -2.33 -16.08 -11.91
C PRO A 263 -0.91 -16.67 -11.99
N GLY A 264 0.11 -15.81 -11.97
CA GLY A 264 1.51 -16.21 -12.04
C GLY A 264 2.03 -16.50 -13.45
N SER A 265 1.23 -16.22 -14.48
CA SER A 265 1.63 -16.31 -15.89
C SER A 265 1.86 -14.95 -16.54
N GLU A 266 1.77 -13.85 -15.78
CA GLU A 266 1.84 -12.48 -16.28
C GLU A 266 3.16 -12.20 -17.00
N GLY A 267 4.27 -12.71 -16.52
CA GLY A 267 5.54 -12.46 -17.19
C GLY A 267 5.84 -13.43 -18.34
N LEU A 268 5.20 -14.61 -18.41
CA LEU A 268 5.15 -15.37 -19.67
C LEU A 268 4.48 -14.56 -20.78
N LEU A 269 3.44 -13.79 -20.46
CA LEU A 269 2.83 -12.86 -21.40
C LEU A 269 3.80 -11.73 -21.76
N ALA A 270 4.50 -11.13 -20.79
CA ALA A 270 5.49 -10.09 -21.06
C ALA A 270 6.64 -10.59 -21.96
N MET A 271 7.16 -11.79 -21.70
CA MET A 271 8.19 -12.44 -22.52
C MET A 271 7.69 -12.75 -23.93
N SER A 272 6.41 -13.09 -24.09
CA SER A 272 5.79 -13.34 -25.39
C SER A 272 5.60 -12.06 -26.19
N ILE A 273 5.19 -10.97 -25.55
CA ILE A 273 5.14 -9.63 -26.16
C ILE A 273 6.54 -9.21 -26.62
N ALA A 274 7.55 -9.37 -25.77
CA ALA A 274 8.94 -9.06 -26.11
C ALA A 274 9.45 -9.92 -27.28
N TYR A 275 9.14 -11.23 -27.31
CA TYR A 275 9.46 -12.09 -28.45
C TYR A 275 8.87 -11.54 -29.75
N THR A 276 7.57 -11.23 -29.77
CA THR A 276 6.88 -10.72 -30.97
C THR A 276 7.50 -9.42 -31.46
N MET A 277 7.80 -8.48 -30.56
CA MET A 277 8.44 -7.21 -30.95
C MET A 277 9.86 -7.40 -31.51
N ILE A 278 10.63 -8.35 -30.98
CA ILE A 278 11.99 -8.64 -31.47
C ILE A 278 11.95 -9.39 -32.80
N ASP A 279 11.05 -10.36 -32.96
CA ASP A 279 10.89 -11.15 -34.19
C ASP A 279 10.42 -10.28 -35.37
N GLU A 280 9.51 -9.33 -35.11
CA GLU A 280 9.02 -8.37 -36.10
C GLU A 280 9.96 -7.17 -36.30
N GLY A 281 11.03 -7.03 -35.52
CA GLY A 281 11.99 -5.94 -35.62
C GLY A 281 11.43 -4.57 -35.20
N THR A 282 10.41 -4.54 -34.34
CA THR A 282 9.80 -3.32 -33.80
C THR A 282 10.38 -2.90 -32.45
N ALA A 283 11.09 -3.80 -31.77
CA ALA A 283 11.83 -3.51 -30.54
C ALA A 283 13.07 -2.64 -30.79
N ASP A 284 13.53 -1.95 -29.75
CA ASP A 284 14.83 -1.28 -29.73
C ASP A 284 15.95 -2.32 -29.92
N SER A 285 16.76 -2.16 -30.97
CA SER A 285 17.78 -3.14 -31.36
C SER A 285 18.90 -3.30 -30.32
N ASP A 286 19.27 -2.21 -29.64
CA ASP A 286 20.35 -2.21 -28.67
C ASP A 286 19.90 -2.90 -27.38
N ALA A 287 18.68 -2.58 -26.93
CA ALA A 287 18.05 -3.24 -25.78
C ALA A 287 17.81 -4.74 -26.06
N ALA A 288 17.28 -5.08 -27.25
CA ALA A 288 17.06 -6.46 -27.66
C ALA A 288 18.38 -7.25 -27.69
N SER A 289 19.44 -6.68 -28.27
CA SER A 289 20.76 -7.32 -28.31
C SER A 289 21.35 -7.52 -26.91
N ALA A 290 21.30 -6.49 -26.05
CA ALA A 290 21.83 -6.55 -24.69
C ALA A 290 21.10 -7.61 -23.83
N LEU A 291 19.76 -7.64 -23.89
CA LEU A 291 18.94 -8.54 -23.07
C LEU A 291 18.92 -9.99 -23.58
N THR A 292 19.25 -10.22 -24.86
CA THR A 292 19.26 -11.57 -25.48
C THR A 292 20.68 -12.11 -25.72
N GLY A 293 21.73 -11.40 -25.29
CA GLY A 293 23.12 -11.79 -25.59
C GLY A 293 23.40 -11.82 -27.10
N GLY A 294 22.76 -10.95 -27.87
CA GLY A 294 22.87 -10.87 -29.33
C GLY A 294 22.14 -11.99 -30.10
N HIS A 295 21.35 -12.83 -29.43
CA HIS A 295 20.64 -13.95 -30.08
C HIS A 295 19.24 -13.55 -30.61
N GLY A 296 18.75 -12.35 -30.28
CA GLY A 296 17.48 -11.82 -30.74
C GLY A 296 16.30 -12.72 -30.38
N ALA A 297 15.33 -12.85 -31.30
CA ALA A 297 14.12 -13.65 -31.10
C ALA A 297 14.41 -15.12 -30.78
N ARG A 298 15.56 -15.67 -31.22
CA ARG A 298 15.94 -17.06 -30.93
C ARG A 298 16.13 -17.33 -29.45
N ALA A 299 16.56 -16.33 -28.67
CA ALA A 299 16.67 -16.46 -27.22
C ALA A 299 15.30 -16.68 -26.57
N LEU A 300 14.24 -16.15 -27.18
CA LEU A 300 12.88 -16.13 -26.64
C LEU A 300 11.92 -17.06 -27.38
N GLN A 301 12.40 -17.95 -28.26
CA GLN A 301 11.56 -18.82 -29.10
C GLN A 301 10.64 -19.75 -28.29
N ALA A 302 10.98 -20.04 -27.02
CA ALA A 302 10.12 -20.77 -26.09
C ALA A 302 8.83 -20.01 -25.74
N PHE A 303 8.83 -18.69 -25.90
CA PHE A 303 7.75 -17.76 -25.55
C PHE A 303 6.95 -17.27 -26.76
N ALA A 304 7.11 -17.88 -27.94
CA ALA A 304 6.29 -17.55 -29.10
C ALA A 304 4.77 -17.63 -28.75
N PRO A 305 3.93 -16.70 -29.24
CA PRO A 305 2.52 -16.59 -28.84
C PRO A 305 1.76 -17.91 -28.85
N GLU A 306 1.94 -18.73 -29.89
CA GLU A 306 1.27 -20.01 -30.08
C GLU A 306 1.67 -21.06 -29.03
N ARG A 307 2.86 -20.93 -28.44
CA ARG A 307 3.40 -21.87 -27.46
C ARG A 307 2.97 -21.55 -26.03
N VAL A 308 2.66 -20.29 -25.75
CA VAL A 308 2.32 -19.83 -24.39
C VAL A 308 0.84 -19.54 -24.20
N ALA A 309 0.08 -19.24 -25.27
CA ALA A 309 -1.33 -18.83 -25.21
C ALA A 309 -2.19 -19.72 -24.29
N ALA A 310 -2.08 -21.05 -24.46
CA ALA A 310 -2.83 -22.01 -23.64
C ALA A 310 -2.43 -22.01 -22.15
N ARG A 311 -1.16 -21.71 -21.83
CA ARG A 311 -0.66 -21.66 -20.44
C ARG A 311 -1.06 -20.37 -19.75
N ILE A 312 -1.08 -19.26 -20.49
CA ILE A 312 -1.41 -17.94 -19.93
C ILE A 312 -2.92 -17.69 -19.89
N GLY A 313 -3.71 -18.42 -20.70
CA GLY A 313 -5.16 -18.22 -20.80
C GLY A 313 -5.55 -16.99 -21.61
N VAL A 314 -4.67 -16.54 -22.52
CA VAL A 314 -4.83 -15.39 -23.39
C VAL A 314 -4.52 -15.83 -24.82
N ASP A 315 -5.41 -15.52 -25.76
CA ASP A 315 -5.24 -15.92 -27.16
C ASP A 315 -4.00 -15.28 -27.79
N ALA A 316 -3.32 -16.04 -28.65
CA ALA A 316 -2.10 -15.58 -29.34
C ALA A 316 -2.31 -14.26 -30.10
N HIS A 317 -3.50 -14.06 -30.68
CA HIS A 317 -3.85 -12.82 -31.36
C HIS A 317 -3.81 -11.60 -30.43
N VAL A 318 -4.30 -11.72 -29.20
CA VAL A 318 -4.27 -10.64 -28.20
C VAL A 318 -2.83 -10.30 -27.84
N ILE A 319 -1.94 -11.30 -27.75
CA ILE A 319 -0.51 -11.07 -27.50
C ILE A 319 0.10 -10.22 -28.61
N SER A 320 -0.16 -10.58 -29.87
CA SER A 320 0.31 -9.81 -31.03
C SER A 320 -0.27 -8.40 -31.04
N GLU A 321 -1.55 -8.23 -30.74
CA GLU A 321 -2.19 -6.90 -30.63
C GLU A 321 -1.51 -6.04 -29.57
N LEU A 322 -1.22 -6.58 -28.39
CA LEU A 322 -0.51 -5.85 -27.33
C LEU A 322 0.91 -5.45 -27.75
N ALA A 323 1.63 -6.33 -28.46
CA ALA A 323 2.95 -6.03 -29.00
C ALA A 323 2.90 -4.91 -30.05
N HIS A 324 1.93 -4.96 -30.97
CA HIS A 324 1.73 -3.93 -31.99
C HIS A 324 1.30 -2.60 -31.38
N GLU A 325 0.44 -2.61 -30.36
CA GLU A 325 0.04 -1.41 -29.64
C GLU A 325 1.23 -0.78 -28.92
N LEU A 326 2.07 -1.58 -28.26
CA LEU A 326 3.26 -1.09 -27.57
C LEU A 326 4.30 -0.50 -28.53
N ALA A 327 4.38 -1.01 -29.76
CA ALA A 327 5.28 -0.54 -30.80
C ALA A 327 4.74 0.66 -31.62
N ASP A 328 3.44 0.93 -31.60
CA ASP A 328 2.85 2.00 -32.39
C ASP A 328 3.33 3.37 -31.88
N LYS A 329 3.99 4.14 -32.75
CA LYS A 329 4.48 5.50 -32.48
C LYS A 329 3.41 6.44 -31.89
N LYS A 330 2.13 6.22 -32.20
CA LYS A 330 1.02 7.00 -31.63
C LYS A 330 0.82 6.79 -30.12
N HIS A 331 1.28 5.65 -29.62
CA HIS A 331 1.21 5.26 -28.21
C HIS A 331 2.45 5.67 -27.42
N HIS A 332 3.41 6.38 -28.04
CA HIS A 332 4.56 6.92 -27.32
C HIS A 332 4.25 8.28 -26.66
N PRO A 333 4.81 8.53 -25.46
CA PRO A 333 5.65 7.62 -24.67
C PRO A 333 4.82 6.49 -24.03
N ALA A 334 5.27 5.25 -24.23
CA ALA A 334 4.64 4.06 -23.68
C ALA A 334 5.32 3.63 -22.39
N LEU A 335 4.54 3.13 -21.44
CA LEU A 335 5.01 2.74 -20.13
C LEU A 335 4.57 1.32 -19.81
N VAL A 336 5.53 0.47 -19.46
CA VAL A 336 5.26 -0.89 -18.96
C VAL A 336 5.49 -0.92 -17.46
N ILE A 337 4.46 -1.33 -16.71
CA ILE A 337 4.49 -1.37 -15.25
C ILE A 337 4.35 -2.82 -14.81
N GLY A 338 5.29 -3.31 -14.00
CA GLY A 338 5.20 -4.60 -13.33
C GLY A 338 5.12 -4.42 -11.82
N GLY A 339 4.15 -5.08 -11.16
CA GLY A 339 4.07 -5.02 -9.71
C GLY A 339 2.84 -5.70 -9.12
N GLY A 340 2.61 -5.44 -7.83
CA GLY A 340 1.47 -5.99 -7.11
C GLY A 340 1.50 -7.52 -7.07
N PRO A 341 0.36 -8.20 -7.28
CA PRO A 341 0.29 -9.66 -7.23
C PRO A 341 1.19 -10.40 -8.24
N ALA A 342 1.55 -9.77 -9.37
CA ALA A 342 2.43 -10.39 -10.36
C ALA A 342 3.85 -10.62 -9.82
N ALA A 343 4.30 -9.74 -8.91
CA ALA A 343 5.58 -9.85 -8.22
C ALA A 343 5.50 -10.71 -6.94
N ALA A 344 4.30 -10.99 -6.43
CA ALA A 344 4.07 -11.72 -5.16
C ALA A 344 3.97 -13.24 -5.33
N GLN A 345 4.41 -13.77 -6.47
CA GLN A 345 4.40 -15.21 -6.79
C GLN A 345 5.76 -15.84 -6.54
N ALA A 346 5.82 -17.17 -6.47
CA ALA A 346 7.09 -17.89 -6.29
C ALA A 346 8.10 -17.63 -7.43
N ASN A 347 7.60 -17.33 -8.63
CA ASN A 347 8.38 -16.90 -9.78
C ASN A 347 8.47 -15.37 -9.93
N GLY A 348 7.98 -14.56 -8.99
CA GLY A 348 7.76 -13.12 -9.17
C GLY A 348 8.97 -12.30 -9.65
N LEU A 349 10.20 -12.72 -9.32
CA LEU A 349 11.43 -12.07 -9.80
C LEU A 349 11.76 -12.39 -11.26
N PHE A 350 11.40 -13.59 -11.70
CA PHE A 350 11.69 -14.12 -13.03
C PHE A 350 10.41 -14.35 -13.85
N ASN A 351 9.30 -13.76 -13.39
CA ASN A 351 7.98 -14.01 -13.97
C ASN A 351 8.03 -13.60 -15.42
#